data_AF-A0A382MHG2-F1
#
_entry.id   AF-A0A382MHG2-F1
#
_cell.length_a   1.000
_cell.length_b   1.000
_cell.length_c   1.000
_cell.angle_alpha   90.00
_cell.angle_beta   90.00
_cell.angle_gamma   90.00
#
_symmetry.space_group_name_H-M   'P 1'
#
loop_
_entity.id
_entity.type
_entity.pdbx_description
1 polymer ?
#
loop_
_entity_poly.entity_id
_entity_poly.type
_entity_poly.pdbx_seq_one_letter_code
_entity_poly.pdbx_strand_id
1 'polypeptide(L)'
;MADLTKVHPAATTSDVEMMGANMSFFTVDYVNANASTGPEGAQAATHNCISYHNNVVAIGPMLDSNSQQTFAVEGTPVAATLQAAIRALGTVDSVNLGSATVTDTKLGILTAAVVS
;
A
#
# COMPACT_ATOMS: atom_id res chain seq x y z
N MET A 1 -40.42 -27.96 -30.14
CA MET A 1 -40.03 -26.81 -29.31
C MET A 1 -38.66 -27.15 -28.76
N ALA A 2 -37.61 -26.40 -29.11
CA ALA A 2 -36.24 -26.71 -28.68
C ALA A 2 -35.97 -26.00 -27.35
N ASP A 3 -35.63 -26.75 -26.32
CA ASP A 3 -35.25 -26.20 -25.02
C ASP A 3 -33.82 -25.63 -25.10
N LEU A 4 -33.69 -24.32 -24.86
CA LEU A 4 -32.38 -23.69 -24.70
C LEU A 4 -31.86 -24.00 -23.29
N THR A 5 -30.91 -24.92 -23.16
CA THR A 5 -30.20 -25.13 -21.89
C THR A 5 -29.41 -23.87 -21.54
N LYS A 6 -29.90 -23.09 -20.56
CA LYS A 6 -29.17 -21.94 -20.00
C LYS A 6 -28.14 -22.48 -19.01
N VAL A 7 -26.91 -22.67 -19.47
CA VAL A 7 -25.77 -22.96 -18.60
C VAL A 7 -25.34 -21.67 -17.92
N HIS A 8 -25.49 -21.59 -16.60
CA HIS A 8 -24.92 -20.50 -15.83
C HIS A 8 -23.38 -20.65 -15.78
N PRO A 9 -22.61 -19.56 -15.91
CA PRO A 9 -21.16 -19.62 -15.74
C PRO A 9 -20.82 -20.16 -14.34
N ALA A 10 -19.75 -20.95 -14.24
CA ALA A 10 -19.27 -21.46 -12.96
C ALA A 10 -19.01 -20.26 -12.03
N ALA A 11 -19.65 -20.26 -10.86
CA ALA A 11 -19.46 -19.20 -9.88
C ALA A 11 -17.96 -19.09 -9.59
N THR A 12 -17.35 -17.97 -9.97
CA THR A 12 -16.01 -17.64 -9.52
C THR A 12 -16.12 -17.33 -8.04
N THR A 13 -15.93 -18.33 -7.20
CA THR A 13 -15.63 -18.16 -5.78
C THR A 13 -14.25 -17.51 -5.72
N SER A 14 -14.21 -16.20 -5.86
CA SER A 14 -13.09 -15.43 -5.33
C SER A 14 -13.29 -15.42 -3.82
N ASP A 15 -12.27 -15.78 -3.05
CA ASP A 15 -12.22 -15.44 -1.64
C ASP A 15 -12.23 -13.91 -1.57
N VAL A 16 -13.38 -13.33 -1.25
CA VAL A 16 -13.56 -11.90 -1.14
C VAL A 16 -13.79 -11.57 0.32
N GLU A 17 -12.71 -11.23 1.02
CA GLU A 17 -12.79 -10.61 2.34
C GLU A 17 -13.19 -9.15 2.19
N MET A 18 -14.49 -8.87 2.33
CA MET A 18 -15.02 -7.52 2.43
C MET A 18 -14.72 -6.97 3.82
N MET A 19 -13.72 -6.10 3.93
CA MET A 19 -13.46 -5.36 5.17
C MET A 19 -14.54 -4.30 5.36
N GLY A 20 -15.33 -4.42 6.44
CA GLY A 20 -16.50 -3.59 6.71
C GLY A 20 -16.21 -2.17 7.20
N ALA A 21 -14.97 -1.69 7.08
CA ALA A 21 -14.53 -0.42 7.61
C ALA A 21 -14.16 0.59 6.51
N ASN A 22 -14.13 1.87 6.88
CA ASN A 22 -13.70 2.95 6.00
C ASN A 22 -12.19 2.85 5.74
N MET A 23 -11.81 2.09 4.71
CA MET A 23 -10.42 1.98 4.28
C MET A 23 -10.01 3.15 3.39
N SER A 24 -8.82 3.69 3.64
CA SER A 24 -8.15 4.66 2.75
C SER A 24 -6.84 4.08 2.25
N PHE A 25 -6.49 4.43 1.01
CA PHE A 25 -5.26 3.97 0.37
C PHE A 25 -4.35 5.16 0.10
N PHE A 26 -3.06 4.98 0.32
CA PHE A 26 -2.07 5.98 -0.05
C PHE A 26 -0.78 5.30 -0.51
N THR A 27 -0.02 6.00 -1.34
CA THR A 27 1.30 5.56 -1.78
C THR A 27 2.34 6.45 -1.12
N VAL A 28 3.32 5.80 -0.49
CA VAL A 28 4.56 6.43 -0.05
C VAL A 28 5.56 6.29 -1.19
N ASP A 29 6.03 7.42 -1.69
CA ASP A 29 7.16 7.49 -2.61
C ASP A 29 8.38 7.92 -1.80
N TYR A 30 9.34 7.00 -1.68
CA TYR A 30 10.60 7.20 -0.98
C TYR A 30 11.59 8.05 -1.78
N VAL A 31 11.28 8.39 -3.05
CA VAL A 31 12.10 9.13 -4.04
C VAL A 31 13.36 8.38 -4.48
N ASN A 32 13.98 7.65 -3.56
CA ASN A 32 15.11 6.77 -3.78
C ASN A 32 14.71 5.31 -3.56
N ALA A 33 15.36 4.41 -4.28
CA ALA A 33 15.15 2.97 -4.10
C ALA A 33 15.43 2.56 -2.65
N ASN A 34 14.41 2.01 -1.99
CA ASN A 34 14.46 1.55 -0.62
C ASN A 34 14.56 0.02 -0.56
N ALA A 35 15.78 -0.50 -0.68
CA ALA A 35 16.06 -1.93 -0.54
C ALA A 35 16.33 -2.35 0.93
N SER A 36 16.14 -1.44 1.90
CA SER A 36 16.42 -1.70 3.30
C SER A 36 15.24 -2.43 3.98
N THR A 37 15.24 -3.75 3.80
CA THR A 37 14.19 -4.70 4.26
C THR A 37 14.46 -5.28 5.64
N GLY A 38 15.55 -4.88 6.31
CA GLY A 38 15.90 -5.36 7.65
C GLY A 38 14.88 -4.93 8.72
N PRO A 39 14.87 -5.59 9.89
CA PRO A 39 13.97 -5.24 11.00
C PRO A 39 14.21 -3.83 11.57
N GLU A 40 15.42 -3.28 11.41
CA GLU A 40 15.76 -1.88 11.69
C GLU A 40 15.91 -1.04 10.41
N GLY A 41 15.50 -1.61 9.27
CA GLY A 41 15.61 -0.99 7.96
C GLY A 41 14.58 0.11 7.73
N ALA A 42 14.79 0.88 6.66
CA ALA A 42 13.95 2.03 6.35
C ALA A 42 12.49 1.65 6.05
N GLN A 43 12.24 0.46 5.51
CA GLN A 43 10.87 -0.04 5.32
C GLN A 43 10.17 -0.31 6.66
N ALA A 44 10.85 -0.96 7.60
CA ALA A 44 10.31 -1.25 8.93
C ALA A 44 10.06 0.04 9.73
N ALA A 45 10.98 1.00 9.66
CA ALA A 45 10.82 2.31 10.27
C ALA A 45 9.62 3.08 9.71
N THR A 46 9.42 3.04 8.38
CA THR A 46 8.26 3.68 7.75
C THR A 46 6.96 2.99 8.14
N HIS A 47 6.91 1.66 8.14
CA HIS A 47 5.73 0.90 8.57
C HIS A 47 5.37 1.19 10.04
N ASN A 48 6.36 1.22 10.95
CA ASN A 48 6.13 1.57 12.34
C ASN A 48 5.62 3.01 12.50
N CYS A 49 6.17 3.96 11.73
CA CYS A 49 5.71 5.35 11.71
C CYS A 49 4.25 5.46 11.26
N ILE A 50 3.87 4.77 10.18
CA ILE A 50 2.48 4.73 9.71
C ILE A 50 1.57 4.09 10.76
N SER A 51 1.98 2.97 11.33
CA SER A 51 1.21 2.22 12.35
C SER A 51 0.96 3.03 13.62
N TYR A 52 1.87 3.95 13.96
CA TYR A 52 1.67 4.87 15.07
C TYR A 52 0.53 5.87 14.83
N HIS A 53 0.31 6.26 13.58
CA HIS A 53 -0.71 7.24 13.20
C HIS A 53 -2.04 6.61 12.81
N ASN A 54 -2.02 5.44 12.17
CA ASN A 54 -3.20 4.78 11.64
C ASN A 54 -3.05 3.26 11.75
N ASN A 55 -4.16 2.54 11.92
CA ASN A 55 -4.14 1.09 11.90
C ASN A 55 -3.92 0.59 10.46
N VAL A 56 -2.78 -0.07 10.22
CA VAL A 56 -2.43 -0.63 8.91
C VAL A 56 -3.15 -1.96 8.71
N VAL A 57 -3.82 -2.08 7.58
CA VAL A 57 -4.64 -3.22 7.20
C VAL A 57 -3.91 -4.10 6.19
N ALA A 58 -3.31 -3.46 5.19
CA ALA A 58 -2.58 -4.13 4.15
C ALA A 58 -1.41 -3.26 3.68
N ILE A 59 -0.34 -3.93 3.27
CA ILE A 59 0.85 -3.31 2.71
C ILE A 59 1.10 -3.95 1.36
N GLY A 60 1.17 -3.12 0.33
CA GLY A 60 1.51 -3.55 -1.01
C GLY A 60 2.99 -3.89 -1.15
N PRO A 61 3.35 -4.65 -2.20
CA PRO A 61 4.75 -4.83 -2.58
C PRO A 61 5.38 -3.49 -3.00
N MET A 62 6.69 -3.47 -3.14
CA MET A 62 7.38 -2.32 -3.72
C MET A 62 7.13 -2.23 -5.24
N LEU A 63 6.91 -1.02 -5.72
CA LEU A 63 6.75 -0.70 -7.14
C LEU A 63 7.83 0.28 -7.59
N ASP A 64 7.90 0.50 -8.90
CA ASP A 64 8.76 1.51 -9.52
C ASP A 64 10.25 1.39 -9.14
N SER A 65 10.83 0.19 -9.31
CA SER A 65 12.22 -0.09 -8.95
C SER A 65 12.56 0.15 -7.46
N ASN A 66 11.63 -0.20 -6.58
CA ASN A 66 11.74 -0.06 -5.12
C ASN A 66 11.63 1.38 -4.58
N SER A 67 11.06 2.32 -5.33
CA SER A 67 10.84 3.70 -4.85
C SER A 67 9.47 3.89 -4.22
N GLN A 68 8.46 3.11 -4.60
CA GLN A 68 7.07 3.34 -4.21
C GLN A 68 6.46 2.15 -3.48
N GLN A 69 5.61 2.43 -2.49
CA GLN A 69 4.87 1.40 -1.76
C GLN A 69 3.49 1.89 -1.36
N THR A 70 2.47 1.07 -1.62
CA THR A 70 1.08 1.41 -1.30
C THR A 70 0.67 0.80 0.02
N PHE A 71 -0.05 1.57 0.84
CA PHE A 71 -0.57 1.14 2.13
C PHE A 71 -2.10 1.31 2.14
N ALA A 72 -2.77 0.40 2.83
CA ALA A 72 -4.17 0.50 3.15
C ALA A 72 -4.31 0.63 4.68
N VAL A 73 -5.03 1.66 5.12
CA VAL A 73 -5.25 1.94 6.54
C VAL A 73 -6.72 2.12 6.85
N GLU A 74 -7.07 1.87 8.11
CA GLU A 74 -8.37 2.20 8.65
C GLU A 74 -8.51 3.72 8.86
N GLY A 75 -9.69 4.25 8.55
CA GLY A 75 -10.03 5.65 8.71
C GLY A 75 -9.51 6.51 7.56
N THR A 76 -9.45 7.82 7.77
CA THR A 76 -9.01 8.80 6.77
C THR A 76 -7.69 9.42 7.24
N PRO A 77 -6.53 8.90 6.81
CA PRO A 77 -5.25 9.48 7.19
C PRO A 77 -5.12 10.88 6.58
N VAL A 78 -4.49 11.79 7.32
CA VAL A 78 -4.08 13.08 6.75
C VAL A 78 -2.72 12.87 6.09
N ALA A 79 -2.70 12.76 4.76
CA ALA A 79 -1.47 12.49 3.99
C ALA A 79 -0.32 13.45 4.35
N ALA A 80 -0.63 14.73 4.58
CA ALA A 80 0.36 15.74 5.00
C ALA A 80 0.99 15.42 6.37
N THR A 81 0.21 14.87 7.31
CA THR A 81 0.70 14.45 8.63
C THR A 81 1.61 13.24 8.52
N LEU A 82 1.21 12.23 7.75
CA LEU A 82 2.03 11.05 7.49
C LEU A 82 3.34 11.42 6.78
N GLN A 83 3.27 12.29 5.77
CA GLN A 83 4.46 12.78 5.07
C GLN A 83 5.42 13.51 6.02
N ALA A 84 4.91 14.39 6.88
CA ALA A 84 5.74 15.09 7.85
C ALA A 84 6.41 14.11 8.83
N ALA A 85 5.67 13.10 9.30
CA ALA A 85 6.19 12.08 10.22
C ALA A 85 7.25 11.17 9.55
N ILE A 86 7.03 10.74 8.31
CA ILE A 86 7.99 9.92 7.56
C ILE A 86 9.26 10.73 7.29
N ARG A 87 9.13 12.00 6.88
CA ARG A 87 10.29 12.87 6.65
C ARG A 87 11.07 13.17 7.93
N ALA A 88 10.40 13.18 9.09
CA ALA A 88 11.04 13.36 10.39
C ALA A 88 11.93 12.18 10.80
N LEU A 89 11.76 10.98 10.21
CA LEU A 89 12.68 9.85 10.40
C LEU A 89 14.08 10.18 9.85
N GLY A 90 14.21 11.12 8.89
CA GLY A 90 15.48 11.53 8.32
C GLY A 90 16.13 10.42 7.50
N THR A 91 17.40 10.12 7.78
CA THR A 91 18.11 9.01 7.14
C THR A 91 18.10 7.79 8.05
N VAL A 92 17.50 6.70 7.58
CA VAL A 92 17.45 5.41 8.29
C VAL A 92 18.15 4.37 7.42
N ASP A 93 19.12 3.64 7.99
CA ASP A 93 19.89 2.61 7.29
C ASP A 93 20.40 3.05 5.89
N SER A 94 21.00 4.23 5.83
CA SER A 94 21.51 4.87 4.61
C SER A 94 20.46 5.24 3.54
N VAL A 95 19.16 5.09 3.82
CA VAL A 95 18.05 5.55 2.99
C VAL A 95 17.55 6.89 3.53
N ASN A 96 17.51 7.91 2.67
CA ASN A 96 17.00 9.23 3.03
C ASN A 96 15.48 9.31 2.84
N LEU A 97 14.73 9.36 3.94
CA LEU A 97 13.28 9.52 3.97
C LEU A 97 12.86 11.00 4.02
N GLY A 98 13.81 11.93 4.16
CA GLY A 98 13.56 13.37 4.30
C GLY A 98 12.97 14.04 3.05
N SER A 99 12.99 13.36 1.90
CA SER A 99 12.33 13.75 0.65
C SER A 99 11.08 12.92 0.32
N ALA A 100 10.71 11.97 1.16
CA ALA A 100 9.57 11.08 0.89
C ALA A 100 8.27 11.88 0.75
N THR A 101 7.41 11.44 -0.17
CA THR A 101 6.09 12.03 -0.40
C THR A 101 4.99 11.01 -0.15
N VAL A 102 3.84 11.48 0.32
CA VAL A 102 2.67 10.64 0.57
C VAL A 102 1.52 11.15 -0.27
N THR A 103 1.03 10.31 -1.17
CA THR A 103 -0.06 10.66 -2.08
C THR A 103 -1.28 9.79 -1.76
N ASP A 104 -2.40 10.44 -1.45
CA ASP A 104 -3.68 9.75 -1.29
C ASP A 104 -4.13 9.19 -2.65
N THR A 105 -4.54 7.92 -2.67
CA THR A 105 -4.90 7.23 -3.89
C THR A 105 -6.20 6.45 -3.70
N LYS A 106 -6.93 6.27 -4.80
CA LYS A 106 -8.06 5.36 -4.83
C LYS A 106 -7.56 3.96 -5.18
N LEU A 107 -8.21 2.93 -4.66
CA LEU A 107 -7.89 1.55 -5.03
C LEU A 107 -8.04 1.35 -6.55
N GLY A 108 -6.91 1.13 -7.23
CA GLY A 108 -6.84 0.75 -8.64
C GLY A 108 -5.93 -0.45 -8.79
N ILE A 109 -6.49 -1.60 -9.21
CA ILE A 109 -5.72 -2.84 -9.43
C ILE A 109 -5.50 -2.99 -10.93
N LEU A 110 -4.26 -2.81 -11.39
CA LEU A 110 -3.88 -3.08 -12.77
C LEU A 110 -3.39 -4.53 -12.89
N THR A 111 -4.10 -5.35 -13.66
CA THR A 111 -3.78 -6.78 -13.85
C THR A 111 -2.53 -7.03 -14.71
N ALA A 112 -1.94 -5.98 -15.31
CA ALA A 112 -0.79 -6.09 -16.20
C ALA A 112 0.57 -5.75 -15.54
N ALA A 113 0.57 -5.21 -14.33
CA ALA A 113 1.79 -4.99 -13.57
C ALA A 113 2.09 -6.26 -12.79
N VAL A 114 2.95 -7.13 -13.33
CA VAL A 114 3.55 -8.21 -12.53
C VAL A 114 4.45 -7.54 -11.51
N VAL A 115 4.05 -7.59 -10.25
CA VAL A 115 4.93 -7.22 -9.14
C VAL A 115 5.57 -8.50 -8.65
N SER A 116 6.89 -8.60 -8.81
CA SER A 116 7.72 -9.74 -8.42
C SER A 116 8.09 -9.70 -6.96
#